data_AF-A0A722ML28-F1
#
_entry.id   AF-A0A722ML28-F1
#
_cell.length_a   1.000
_cell.length_b   1.000
_cell.length_c   1.000
_cell.angle_alpha   90.00
_cell.angle_beta   90.00
_cell.angle_gamma   90.00
#
_symmetry.space_group_name_H-M   'P 1'
#
loop_
_entity.id
_entity.type
_entity.pdbx_description
1 polymer ?
#
loop_
_entity_poly.entity_id
_entity_poly.type
_entity_poly.pdbx_seq_one_letter_code
_entity_poly.pdbx_strand_id
1 'polypeptide(L)'
;MKLFHGTYEKTVPIIKPGEFAMSGNNVFDGLFSSPERDIAASHGNPVFIYHVDDDKIAKSRDLDARFQEVYAFLHNELDTADVEEIADRVMWDNNSDIEDFADILSPRLGSDINGAYSWELQRLRGRVAAYLGFDAIEMNDEYGTSYLIVNPQIKDE
;
A
#
# COMPACT_ATOMS: atom_id res chain seq x y z
N MET A 1 -15.55 -1.05 -8.72
CA MET A 1 -15.68 -1.61 -7.37
C MET A 1 -16.08 -0.56 -6.35
N LYS A 2 -17.00 -0.88 -5.42
CA LYS A 2 -17.31 -0.07 -4.25
C LYS A 2 -16.50 -0.58 -3.06
N LEU A 3 -15.77 0.31 -2.40
CA LEU A 3 -14.82 0.01 -1.33
C LEU A 3 -15.11 0.88 -0.09
N PHE A 4 -14.77 0.37 1.08
CA PHE A 4 -15.03 1.00 2.38
C PHE A 4 -13.74 1.18 3.17
N HIS A 5 -13.52 2.36 3.73
CA HIS A 5 -12.39 2.66 4.61
C HIS A 5 -12.91 3.15 5.96
N GLY A 6 -12.67 2.38 7.02
CA GLY A 6 -12.93 2.84 8.39
C GLY A 6 -11.71 3.54 8.96
N THR A 7 -11.94 4.61 9.71
CA THR A 7 -10.88 5.36 10.37
C THR A 7 -11.40 6.00 11.66
N TYR A 8 -10.51 6.30 12.59
CA TYR A 8 -10.82 7.11 13.77
C TYR A 8 -10.78 8.61 13.49
N GLU A 9 -10.36 9.00 12.28
CA GLU A 9 -10.39 10.38 11.83
C GLU A 9 -11.81 10.88 11.57
N LYS A 10 -12.07 12.14 11.94
CA LYS A 10 -13.40 12.76 11.77
C LYS A 10 -13.64 13.30 10.36
N THR A 11 -12.58 13.41 9.56
CA THR A 11 -12.61 13.96 8.21
C THR A 11 -12.07 12.95 7.22
N VAL A 12 -12.46 13.10 5.96
CA VAL A 12 -12.00 12.27 4.84
C VAL A 12 -10.46 12.23 4.84
N PRO A 13 -9.85 11.05 4.93
CA PRO A 13 -8.40 10.90 4.83
C PRO A 13 -7.88 11.37 3.47
N ILE A 14 -6.67 11.94 3.48
CA ILE A 14 -6.02 12.43 2.26
C ILE A 14 -4.79 11.56 2.02
N ILE A 15 -4.71 10.97 0.82
CA ILE A 15 -3.51 10.28 0.34
C ILE A 15 -2.42 11.31 0.06
N LYS A 16 -1.24 11.15 0.67
CA LYS A 16 -0.10 12.06 0.50
C LYS A 16 1.14 11.28 0.02
N PRO A 17 1.24 10.94 -1.28
CA PRO A 17 2.31 10.10 -1.77
C PRO A 17 3.70 10.66 -1.48
N GLY A 18 4.62 9.84 -0.96
CA GLY A 18 6.03 10.20 -0.82
C GLY A 18 6.37 11.04 0.41
N GLU A 19 5.45 11.17 1.38
CA GLU A 19 5.81 11.68 2.70
C GLU A 19 6.70 10.61 3.38
N PHE A 20 8.03 10.82 3.36
CA PHE A 20 9.07 9.91 3.89
C PHE A 20 9.07 9.80 5.42
N ALA A 21 7.90 9.50 5.99
CA ALA A 21 7.75 9.11 7.37
C ALA A 21 6.40 8.42 7.46
N MET A 22 6.43 7.08 7.59
CA MET A 22 5.26 6.29 7.97
C MET A 22 4.78 6.73 9.36
N SER A 23 4.06 7.85 9.40
CA SER A 23 3.71 8.58 10.62
C SER A 23 2.36 9.26 10.42
N GLY A 24 1.64 9.45 11.52
CA GLY A 24 0.29 9.99 11.48
C GLY A 24 -0.64 9.18 10.56
N ASN A 25 -1.30 9.87 9.64
CA ASN A 25 -2.49 9.34 8.95
C ASN A 25 -2.20 8.88 7.52
N ASN A 26 -0.92 8.89 7.10
CA ASN A 26 -0.47 8.54 5.75
C ASN A 26 0.58 7.42 5.80
N VAL A 27 0.40 6.44 6.70
CA VAL A 27 1.34 5.35 6.94
C VAL A 27 1.66 4.57 5.66
N PHE A 28 0.70 4.41 4.75
CA PHE A 28 0.82 3.54 3.58
C PHE A 28 0.84 4.29 2.25
N ASP A 29 0.98 5.62 2.25
CA ASP A 29 0.79 6.45 1.03
C ASP A 29 -0.52 6.11 0.29
N GLY A 30 -1.55 5.74 1.05
CA GLY A 30 -2.79 5.18 0.52
C GLY A 30 -3.80 4.88 1.61
N LEU A 31 -5.00 4.46 1.21
CA LEU A 31 -6.10 4.11 2.09
C LEU A 31 -6.42 2.63 1.97
N PHE A 32 -6.19 1.88 3.06
CA PHE A 32 -6.64 0.50 3.14
C PHE A 32 -8.17 0.43 3.15
N SER A 33 -8.73 -0.39 2.29
CA SER A 33 -10.16 -0.48 2.10
C SER A 33 -10.61 -1.91 1.86
N SER A 34 -11.86 -2.20 2.20
CA SER A 34 -12.47 -3.51 2.07
C SER A 34 -13.73 -3.42 1.19
N PRO A 35 -14.07 -4.48 0.43
CA PRO A 35 -15.39 -4.57 -0.21
C PRO A 35 -16.52 -4.79 0.81
N GLU A 36 -16.20 -5.15 2.05
CA GLU A 36 -17.16 -5.37 3.13
C GLU A 36 -17.13 -4.22 4.14
N ARG A 37 -18.28 -3.55 4.29
CA ARG A 37 -18.41 -2.40 5.18
C ARG A 37 -18.11 -2.73 6.64
N ASP A 38 -18.48 -3.93 7.09
CA ASP A 38 -18.32 -4.33 8.49
C ASP A 38 -16.85 -4.62 8.83
N ILE A 39 -16.09 -5.20 7.89
CA ILE A 39 -14.63 -5.34 8.01
C ILE A 39 -14.00 -3.95 8.11
N ALA A 40 -14.34 -3.03 7.20
CA ALA A 40 -13.83 -1.66 7.25
C ALA A 40 -14.17 -0.95 8.57
N ALA A 41 -15.40 -1.10 9.08
CA ALA A 41 -15.84 -0.50 10.34
C ALA A 41 -15.08 -1.00 11.57
N SER A 42 -14.45 -2.18 11.51
CA SER A 42 -13.59 -2.67 12.60
C SER A 42 -12.32 -1.82 12.80
N HIS A 43 -11.91 -1.07 11.77
CA HIS A 43 -10.75 -0.17 11.78
C HIS A 43 -11.11 1.30 12.10
N GLY A 44 -12.39 1.59 12.37
CA GLY A 44 -12.83 2.91 12.82
C GLY A 44 -14.22 3.31 12.34
N ASN A 45 -14.74 4.38 12.94
CA ASN A 45 -16.04 4.97 12.61
C ASN A 45 -15.90 6.50 12.73
N PRO A 46 -15.98 7.27 11.63
CA PRO A 46 -16.74 7.01 10.40
C PRO A 46 -16.13 5.98 9.42
N VAL A 47 -17.01 5.45 8.56
CA VAL A 47 -16.65 4.63 7.39
C VAL A 47 -16.91 5.43 6.13
N PHE A 48 -15.86 5.70 5.37
CA PHE A 48 -15.91 6.38 4.07
C PHE A 48 -16.08 5.37 2.95
N ILE A 49 -16.71 5.82 1.86
CA ILE A 49 -17.05 4.98 0.71
C ILE A 49 -16.30 5.51 -0.50
N TYR A 50 -15.64 4.64 -1.24
CA TYR A 50 -14.90 4.98 -2.45
C TYR A 50 -15.36 4.11 -3.61
N HIS A 51 -15.21 4.64 -4.82
CA HIS A 51 -15.39 3.89 -6.06
C HIS A 51 -14.09 3.89 -6.85
N VAL A 52 -13.64 2.70 -7.25
CA VAL A 52 -12.46 2.48 -8.08
C VAL A 52 -12.84 1.60 -9.25
N ASP A 53 -12.49 1.96 -10.48
CA ASP A 53 -12.80 1.13 -11.65
C ASP A 53 -12.04 -0.20 -11.58
N ASP A 54 -12.71 -1.31 -11.92
CA ASP A 54 -12.14 -2.66 -11.71
C ASP A 54 -10.87 -2.89 -12.54
N ASP A 55 -10.76 -2.28 -13.72
CA ASP A 55 -9.58 -2.32 -14.60
C ASP A 55 -8.44 -1.40 -14.13
N LYS A 56 -8.70 -0.57 -13.11
CA LYS A 56 -7.73 0.30 -12.43
C LYS A 56 -7.23 -0.25 -11.11
N ILE A 57 -7.64 -1.47 -10.75
CA ILE A 57 -7.13 -2.19 -9.59
C ILE A 57 -6.03 -3.16 -10.03
N ALA A 58 -4.80 -2.91 -9.59
CA ALA A 58 -3.67 -3.77 -9.86
C ALA A 58 -3.77 -5.08 -9.07
N LYS A 59 -3.28 -6.15 -9.69
CA LYS A 59 -2.99 -7.44 -9.06
C LYS A 59 -1.50 -7.72 -9.11
N SER A 60 -1.04 -8.72 -8.35
CA SER A 60 0.37 -9.15 -8.38
C SER A 60 0.89 -9.44 -9.81
N ARG A 61 0.04 -10.04 -10.65
CA ARG A 61 0.37 -10.32 -12.06
C ARG A 61 0.57 -9.07 -12.92
N ASP A 62 -0.10 -7.97 -12.61
CA ASP A 62 0.05 -6.72 -13.37
C ASP A 62 1.37 -6.00 -13.04
N LEU A 63 1.89 -6.25 -11.84
CA LEU A 63 3.22 -5.81 -11.42
C LEU A 63 4.30 -6.72 -12.03
N ASP A 64 4.14 -8.04 -11.91
CA ASP A 64 5.06 -9.05 -12.48
C ASP A 64 5.20 -8.90 -14.01
N ALA A 65 4.11 -8.66 -14.74
CA ALA A 65 4.14 -8.39 -16.18
C ALA A 65 4.99 -7.17 -16.56
N ARG A 66 5.28 -6.28 -15.61
CA ARG A 66 6.11 -5.07 -15.75
C ARG A 66 7.29 -5.07 -14.78
N PHE A 67 7.82 -6.26 -14.44
CA PHE A 67 8.89 -6.40 -13.46
C PHE A 67 10.08 -5.45 -13.72
N GLN A 68 10.49 -5.23 -14.97
CA GLN A 68 11.60 -4.31 -15.26
C GLN A 68 11.34 -2.87 -14.79
N GLU A 69 10.10 -2.38 -14.94
CA GLU A 69 9.69 -1.06 -14.45
C GLU A 69 9.61 -1.04 -12.92
N VAL A 70 9.10 -2.12 -12.32
CA VAL A 70 9.05 -2.29 -10.85
C VAL A 70 10.46 -2.25 -10.24
N TYR A 71 11.39 -3.00 -10.80
CA TYR A 71 12.78 -3.07 -10.34
C TYR A 71 13.46 -1.70 -10.47
N ALA A 72 13.32 -1.03 -11.62
CA ALA A 72 13.89 0.29 -11.83
C ALA A 72 13.31 1.33 -10.86
N PHE A 73 12.01 1.25 -10.56
CA PHE A 73 11.37 2.08 -9.57
C PHE A 73 11.93 1.81 -8.16
N LEU A 74 11.93 0.54 -7.72
CA LEU A 74 12.39 0.17 -6.38
C LEU A 74 13.88 0.43 -6.16
N HIS A 75 14.72 0.24 -7.17
CA HIS A 75 16.14 0.60 -7.12
C HIS A 75 16.32 2.09 -6.76
N ASN A 76 15.58 2.97 -7.47
CA ASN A 76 15.64 4.41 -7.21
C ASN A 76 14.98 4.79 -5.88
N GLU A 77 13.89 4.09 -5.54
CA GLU A 77 13.11 4.37 -4.34
C GLU A 77 13.86 3.99 -3.06
N LEU A 78 14.57 2.86 -3.07
CA LEU A 78 15.30 2.29 -1.93
C LEU A 78 16.78 2.71 -1.88
N ASP A 79 17.28 3.36 -2.94
CA ASP A 79 18.69 3.75 -3.09
C ASP A 79 19.67 2.59 -2.86
N THR A 80 19.33 1.41 -3.40
CA THR A 80 20.15 0.19 -3.30
C THR A 80 20.23 -0.52 -4.65
N ALA A 81 21.39 -1.11 -4.93
CA ALA A 81 21.64 -1.87 -6.15
C ALA A 81 20.99 -3.27 -6.13
N ASP A 82 20.74 -3.81 -4.93
CA ASP A 82 20.17 -5.15 -4.74
C ASP A 82 18.70 -5.04 -4.33
N VAL A 83 17.82 -5.04 -5.34
CA VAL A 83 16.37 -4.96 -5.16
C VAL A 83 15.62 -6.16 -5.69
N GLU A 84 16.31 -7.19 -6.18
CA GLU A 84 15.64 -8.32 -6.85
C GLU A 84 14.72 -9.08 -5.90
N GLU A 85 15.25 -9.46 -4.74
CA GLU A 85 14.48 -10.23 -3.78
C GLU A 85 13.35 -9.40 -3.17
N ILE A 86 13.61 -8.14 -2.79
CA ILE A 86 12.57 -7.28 -2.21
C ILE A 86 11.50 -6.90 -3.25
N ALA A 87 11.86 -6.75 -4.52
CA ALA A 87 10.90 -6.53 -5.59
C ALA A 87 9.95 -7.72 -5.73
N ASP A 88 10.45 -8.95 -5.67
CA ASP A 88 9.60 -10.14 -5.65
C ASP A 88 8.64 -10.13 -4.45
N ARG A 89 9.14 -9.81 -3.24
CA ARG A 89 8.30 -9.69 -2.03
C ARG A 89 7.19 -8.64 -2.20
N VAL A 90 7.53 -7.48 -2.76
CA VAL A 90 6.60 -6.38 -3.04
C VAL A 90 5.54 -6.81 -4.07
N MET A 91 5.95 -7.45 -5.17
CA MET A 91 5.05 -7.86 -6.25
C MET A 91 4.09 -8.97 -5.84
N TRP A 92 4.46 -9.83 -4.90
CA TRP A 92 3.63 -10.94 -4.45
C TRP A 92 2.95 -10.72 -3.10
N ASP A 93 3.15 -9.55 -2.48
CA ASP A 93 2.65 -9.25 -1.13
C ASP A 93 3.07 -10.33 -0.12
N ASN A 94 4.35 -10.69 -0.16
CA ASN A 94 4.92 -11.76 0.64
C ASN A 94 5.83 -11.20 1.74
N ASN A 95 5.31 -11.19 2.97
CA ASN A 95 6.02 -10.71 4.15
C ASN A 95 6.84 -11.79 4.90
N SER A 96 7.00 -12.99 4.33
CA SER A 96 7.83 -14.04 4.94
C SER A 96 9.26 -13.55 5.08
N ASP A 97 9.92 -13.82 6.22
CA ASP A 97 11.32 -13.46 6.45
C ASP A 97 11.64 -11.97 6.18
N ILE A 98 10.64 -11.08 6.34
CA ILE A 98 10.79 -9.64 6.02
C ILE A 98 11.89 -8.95 6.84
N GLU A 99 12.24 -9.53 7.98
CA GLU A 99 13.36 -9.12 8.85
C GLU A 99 14.72 -9.18 8.13
N ASP A 100 14.87 -10.02 7.11
CA ASP A 100 16.10 -10.09 6.29
C ASP A 100 16.33 -8.78 5.49
N PHE A 101 15.28 -7.97 5.31
CA PHE A 101 15.34 -6.66 4.65
C PHE A 101 15.38 -5.48 5.65
N ALA A 102 15.58 -5.74 6.94
CA ALA A 102 15.54 -4.70 7.98
C ALA A 102 16.49 -3.53 7.68
N ASP A 103 17.70 -3.79 7.15
CA ASP A 103 18.67 -2.74 6.82
C ASP A 103 18.18 -1.79 5.71
N ILE A 104 17.36 -2.29 4.79
CA ILE A 104 16.82 -1.53 3.65
C ILE A 104 15.52 -0.81 4.06
N LEU A 105 14.71 -1.44 4.90
CA LEU A 105 13.38 -0.94 5.28
C LEU A 105 13.42 0.00 6.50
N SER A 106 14.30 -0.24 7.48
CA SER A 106 14.39 0.55 8.72
C SER A 106 14.55 2.06 8.49
N PRO A 107 15.39 2.54 7.54
CA PRO A 107 15.54 3.97 7.29
C PRO A 107 14.26 4.68 6.84
N ARG A 108 13.25 3.91 6.42
CA ARG A 108 11.98 4.38 5.86
C ARG A 108 10.86 4.35 6.90
N LEU A 109 11.07 3.63 8.00
CA LEU A 109 10.13 3.57 9.11
C LEU A 109 10.19 4.85 9.94
N GLY A 110 9.03 5.34 10.36
CA GLY A 110 8.96 6.37 11.39
C GLY A 110 9.45 5.83 12.74
N SER A 111 9.99 6.69 13.61
CA SER A 111 10.50 6.29 14.93
C SER A 111 9.47 5.57 15.81
N ASP A 112 8.19 5.85 15.58
CA ASP A 112 7.07 5.34 16.39
C ASP A 112 6.58 3.95 15.93
N ILE A 113 7.13 3.42 14.84
CA ILE A 113 6.69 2.15 14.22
C ILE A 113 7.86 1.20 13.88
N ASN A 114 8.95 1.27 14.66
CA ASN A 114 10.10 0.38 14.49
C ASN A 114 9.65 -1.10 14.44
N GLY A 115 10.19 -1.84 13.47
CA GLY A 115 9.83 -3.25 13.24
C GLY A 115 8.57 -3.48 12.39
N ALA A 116 7.90 -2.42 11.92
CA ALA A 116 6.76 -2.54 11.01
C ALA A 116 7.17 -2.78 9.54
N TYR A 117 8.11 -3.69 9.30
CA TYR A 117 8.66 -3.93 7.96
C TYR A 117 7.62 -4.45 6.96
N SER A 118 6.67 -5.26 7.41
CA SER A 118 5.55 -5.72 6.59
C SER A 118 4.67 -4.55 6.10
N TRP A 119 4.53 -3.50 6.91
CA TRP A 119 3.76 -2.32 6.54
C TRP A 119 4.50 -1.46 5.52
N GLU A 120 5.83 -1.33 5.64
CA GLU A 120 6.62 -0.65 4.61
C GLU A 120 6.61 -1.45 3.30
N LEU A 121 6.62 -2.80 3.35
CA LEU A 121 6.45 -3.63 2.16
C LEU A 121 5.11 -3.33 1.46
N GLN A 122 4.02 -3.25 2.21
CA GLN A 122 2.71 -2.88 1.69
C GLN A 122 2.68 -1.45 1.14
N ARG A 123 3.36 -0.50 1.80
CA ARG A 123 3.52 0.87 1.28
C ARG A 123 4.27 0.87 -0.06
N LEU A 124 5.40 0.17 -0.15
CA LEU A 124 6.19 0.04 -1.38
C LEU A 124 5.35 -0.57 -2.51
N ARG A 125 4.56 -1.60 -2.21
CA ARG A 125 3.60 -2.20 -3.16
C ARG A 125 2.58 -1.19 -3.67
N GLY A 126 2.00 -0.38 -2.78
CA GLY A 126 1.12 0.73 -3.15
C GLY A 126 1.80 1.76 -4.04
N ARG A 127 3.02 2.16 -3.68
CA ARG A 127 3.80 3.13 -4.47
C ARG A 127 4.16 2.63 -5.86
N VAL A 128 4.50 1.34 -5.98
CA VAL A 128 4.70 0.69 -7.28
C VAL A 128 3.40 0.75 -8.11
N ALA A 129 2.26 0.42 -7.52
CA ALA A 129 0.97 0.48 -8.23
C ALA A 129 0.65 1.91 -8.71
N ALA A 130 0.86 2.91 -7.86
CA ALA A 130 0.67 4.32 -8.21
C ALA A 130 1.59 4.76 -9.34
N TYR A 131 2.89 4.41 -9.25
CA TYR A 131 3.88 4.69 -10.30
C TYR A 131 3.46 4.09 -11.65
N LEU A 132 2.92 2.87 -11.61
CA LEU A 132 2.44 2.12 -12.75
C LEU A 132 1.06 2.57 -13.29
N GLY A 133 0.46 3.62 -12.71
CA GLY A 133 -0.76 4.26 -13.18
C GLY A 133 -2.07 3.61 -12.72
N PHE A 134 -2.04 2.83 -11.63
CA PHE A 134 -3.22 2.20 -11.04
C PHE A 134 -3.82 3.08 -9.94
N ASP A 135 -5.11 2.90 -9.71
CA ASP A 135 -5.86 3.63 -8.69
C ASP A 135 -5.85 2.91 -7.35
N ALA A 136 -5.75 1.59 -7.37
CA ALA A 136 -5.62 0.75 -6.19
C ALA A 136 -4.83 -0.55 -6.50
N ILE A 137 -4.46 -1.29 -5.46
CA ILE A 137 -3.84 -2.61 -5.59
C ILE A 137 -4.42 -3.60 -4.57
N GLU A 138 -4.60 -4.85 -5.00
CA GLU A 138 -4.98 -5.98 -4.15
C GLU A 138 -3.88 -6.28 -3.11
N MET A 139 -4.32 -6.45 -1.86
CA MET A 139 -3.54 -6.83 -0.69
C MET A 139 -4.14 -8.10 -0.08
N ASN A 140 -3.28 -8.97 0.43
CA ASN A 140 -3.68 -10.13 1.22
C ASN A 140 -3.72 -9.74 2.69
N ASP A 141 -4.86 -9.95 3.34
CA ASP A 141 -5.04 -9.70 4.77
C ASP A 141 -5.74 -10.86 5.48
N GLU A 142 -5.94 -10.72 6.80
CA GLU A 142 -6.54 -11.73 7.67
C GLU A 142 -8.00 -12.07 7.31
N TYR A 143 -8.68 -11.21 6.55
CA TYR A 143 -10.08 -11.35 6.16
C TYR A 143 -10.25 -11.68 4.67
N GLY A 144 -9.16 -11.84 3.92
CA GLY A 144 -9.15 -12.17 2.50
C GLY A 144 -8.42 -11.11 1.69
N THR A 145 -9.10 -10.54 0.69
CA THR A 145 -8.53 -9.51 -0.18
C THR A 145 -9.01 -8.14 0.26
N SER A 146 -8.09 -7.31 0.74
CA SER A 146 -8.28 -5.86 0.84
C SER A 146 -7.61 -5.13 -0.32
N TYR A 147 -7.83 -3.82 -0.36
CA TYR A 147 -7.35 -2.96 -1.42
C TYR A 147 -6.70 -1.72 -0.82
N LEU A 148 -5.49 -1.41 -1.25
CA LEU A 148 -4.85 -0.14 -0.95
C LEU A 148 -5.16 0.83 -2.08
N ILE A 149 -6.00 1.84 -1.82
CA ILE A 149 -6.29 2.93 -2.76
C ILE A 149 -5.11 3.90 -2.72
N VAL A 150 -4.50 4.16 -3.88
CA VAL A 150 -3.24 4.93 -3.99
C VAL A 150 -3.37 6.19 -4.83
N ASN A 151 -4.45 6.33 -5.62
CA ASN A 151 -4.67 7.54 -6.41
C ASN A 151 -5.38 8.62 -5.56
N PRO A 152 -4.73 9.77 -5.29
CA PRO A 152 -5.31 10.86 -4.49
C PRO A 152 -6.51 11.57 -5.18
N GLN A 153 -6.76 11.30 -6.46
CA GLN A 153 -7.92 11.83 -7.19
C GLN A 153 -9.21 11.05 -6.88
N ILE A 154 -9.12 9.84 -6.33
CA ILE A 154 -10.28 9.09 -5.84
C ILE A 154 -10.79 9.78 -4.56
N LYS A 155 -12.06 10.17 -4.57
CA LYS A 155 -12.73 10.89 -3.48
C LYS A 155 -13.83 10.02 -2.87
N ASP A 156 -14.21 10.35 -1.63
CA ASP A 156 -15.36 9.74 -1.00
C ASP A 156 -16.66 10.10 -1.74
N GLU A 157 -17.62 9.19 -1.69
CA GLU A 157 -19.00 9.35 -2.23
C GLU A 157 -19.83 10.33 -1.41
#